data_AF-A0A3S0BFB0-F1
#
_entry.id   AF-A0A3S0BFB0-F1
#
_cell.length_a   1.000
_cell.length_b   1.000
_cell.length_c   1.000
_cell.angle_alpha   90.00
_cell.angle_beta   90.00
_cell.angle_gamma   90.00
#
_symmetry.space_group_name_H-M   'P 1'
#
loop_
_entity.id
_entity.type
_entity.pdbx_description
1 polymer ?
#
loop_
_entity_poly.entity_id
_entity_poly.type
_entity_poly.pdbx_seq_one_letter_code
_entity_poly.pdbx_strand_id
1 'polypeptide(L)'
;MPRNVVNVALVYGIAFSLALSIMWVQIATKKKALRQHLNNLHSSKAYTMYEKCKWILHTGDLSLIMQTLAHVSYKEHTAFLKAYIADKTLSDIHLKTVVLFKTASLYKKKNKRIHFLNMLSEEIKEKQLLLQIAATYCPDIIPALYGWLKTQSKDYVEKQVSTVYNNAIDNNNPLLFDCLLEYDIPLHPKQASEYLKIVLNEKKHHAFVCLLIKAGAQVTYHQSINQVMGTQLIAFQNTKNLFYKHFFPIIKL
;
A
#
# COMPACT_ATOMS: atom_id res chain seq x y z
N MET A 1 -25.75 38.82 -44.37
CA MET A 1 -24.40 38.36 -43.98
C MET A 1 -24.36 38.18 -42.46
N PRO A 2 -24.36 36.96 -41.89
CA PRO A 2 -24.06 36.80 -40.49
C PRO A 2 -22.57 36.48 -40.35
N ARG A 3 -21.76 37.53 -40.12
CA ARG A 3 -20.41 37.37 -39.54
C ARG A 3 -20.58 37.37 -38.02
N ASN A 4 -19.78 36.56 -37.34
CA ASN A 4 -19.69 36.43 -35.88
C ASN A 4 -20.51 35.30 -35.24
N VAL A 5 -20.44 34.10 -35.80
CA VAL A 5 -20.39 32.90 -34.96
C VAL A 5 -18.92 32.52 -34.82
N VAL A 6 -18.15 33.36 -34.11
CA VAL A 6 -16.86 32.90 -33.60
C VAL A 6 -17.21 31.78 -32.63
N ASN A 7 -16.90 30.55 -33.03
CA ASN A 7 -17.26 29.33 -32.33
C ASN A 7 -16.92 29.46 -30.85
N VAL A 8 -17.96 29.59 -30.02
CA VAL A 8 -17.86 29.66 -28.56
C VAL A 8 -17.02 28.49 -28.02
N ALA A 9 -17.13 27.32 -28.66
CA ALA A 9 -16.30 26.15 -28.40
C ALA A 9 -14.80 26.37 -28.64
N LEU A 10 -14.42 27.17 -29.65
CA LEU A 10 -13.03 27.48 -29.97
C LEU A 10 -12.45 28.46 -28.93
N VAL A 11 -13.25 29.42 -28.46
CA VAL A 11 -12.86 30.33 -27.36
C VAL A 11 -12.69 29.56 -26.05
N TYR A 12 -13.59 28.64 -25.71
CA TYR A 12 -13.45 27.76 -24.54
C TYR A 12 -12.28 26.79 -24.66
N GLY A 13 -12.03 26.24 -25.85
CA GLY A 13 -10.87 25.37 -26.10
C GLY A 13 -9.55 26.10 -25.88
N ILE A 14 -9.43 27.34 -26.38
CA ILE A 14 -8.26 28.19 -26.15
C ILE A 14 -8.11 28.53 -24.66
N ALA A 15 -9.18 28.96 -24.00
CA ALA A 15 -9.15 29.28 -22.57
C ALA A 15 -8.77 28.07 -21.70
N PHE A 16 -9.28 26.88 -22.00
CA PHE A 16 -8.95 25.63 -21.31
C PHE A 16 -7.48 25.22 -21.55
N SER A 17 -6.98 25.37 -22.78
CA SER A 17 -5.58 25.09 -23.11
C SER A 17 -4.61 26.04 -22.39
N LEU A 18 -4.97 27.32 -22.27
CA LEU A 18 -4.22 28.32 -21.50
C LEU A 18 -4.26 28.04 -20.00
N ALA A 19 -5.42 27.64 -19.45
CA ALA A 19 -5.54 27.25 -18.04
C ALA A 19 -4.67 26.02 -17.73
N LEU A 20 -4.68 25.01 -18.61
CA LEU A 20 -3.81 23.85 -18.50
C LEU A 20 -2.33 24.24 -18.63
N SER A 21 -1.96 25.10 -19.57
CA SER A 21 -0.56 25.52 -19.72
C SER A 21 -0.07 26.30 -18.50
N ILE A 22 -0.90 27.20 -17.93
CA ILE A 22 -0.58 27.93 -16.70
C ILE A 22 -0.45 26.96 -15.53
N MET A 23 -1.36 26.00 -15.38
CA MET A 23 -1.30 24.98 -14.33
C MET A 23 -0.05 24.11 -14.47
N TRP A 24 0.31 23.68 -15.68
CA TRP A 24 1.54 22.94 -15.96
C TRP A 24 2.80 23.76 -15.69
N VAL A 25 2.82 25.05 -16.07
CA VAL A 25 3.92 25.98 -15.77
C VAL A 25 4.03 26.21 -14.27
N GLN A 26 2.93 26.32 -13.53
CA GLN A 26 2.94 26.44 -12.06
C GLN A 26 3.45 25.16 -11.38
N ILE A 27 3.06 23.99 -11.87
CA ILE A 27 3.57 22.70 -11.37
C ILE A 27 5.07 22.56 -11.69
N ALA A 28 5.49 22.97 -12.89
CA ALA A 28 6.89 22.92 -13.32
C ALA A 28 7.76 23.93 -12.56
N THR A 29 7.27 25.15 -12.31
CA THR A 29 7.98 26.18 -11.54
C THR A 29 8.06 25.82 -10.07
N LYS A 30 7.00 25.27 -9.46
CA LYS A 30 7.06 24.70 -8.10
C LYS A 30 8.07 23.57 -8.00
N LYS A 31 8.09 22.64 -8.96
CA LYS A 31 9.10 21.56 -9.03
C LYS A 31 10.52 22.10 -9.22
N LYS A 32 10.70 23.13 -10.03
CA LYS A 32 12.01 23.77 -10.28
C LYS A 32 12.49 24.54 -9.05
N ALA A 33 11.63 25.30 -8.39
CA ALA A 33 11.92 26.00 -7.14
C ALA A 33 12.26 25.02 -6.00
N LEU A 34 11.52 23.90 -5.89
CA LEU A 34 11.84 22.82 -4.95
C LEU A 34 13.22 22.23 -5.27
N ARG A 35 13.51 21.89 -6.53
CA ARG A 35 14.84 21.41 -6.96
C ARG A 35 15.96 22.42 -6.70
N GLN A 36 15.69 23.71 -6.88
CA GLN A 36 16.68 24.77 -6.68
C GLN A 36 16.93 25.03 -5.19
N HIS A 37 15.89 24.96 -4.35
CA HIS A 37 16.04 24.92 -2.90
C HIS A 37 16.78 23.67 -2.44
N LEU A 38 16.47 22.49 -2.97
CA LEU A 38 17.20 21.24 -2.69
C LEU A 38 18.67 21.29 -3.11
N ASN A 39 18.97 21.88 -4.26
CA ASN A 39 20.35 22.09 -4.71
C ASN A 39 21.10 23.10 -3.82
N ASN A 40 20.43 24.17 -3.39
CA ASN A 40 21.00 25.12 -2.42
C ASN A 40 21.19 24.48 -1.04
N LEU A 41 20.29 23.56 -0.65
CA LEU A 41 20.42 22.72 0.56
C LEU A 41 21.62 21.77 0.48
N HIS A 42 22.09 21.37 -0.70
CA HIS A 42 23.32 20.56 -0.85
C HIS A 42 24.63 21.35 -0.70
N SER A 43 24.63 22.70 -0.79
CA SER A 43 25.87 23.50 -0.85
C SER A 43 26.46 23.94 0.50
N SER A 44 25.68 23.91 1.59
CA SER A 44 26.14 24.37 2.92
C SER A 44 26.72 23.22 3.75
N LYS A 45 28.03 23.26 4.00
CA LYS A 45 28.80 22.29 4.83
C LYS A 45 28.43 22.29 6.32
N ALA A 46 27.67 23.27 6.80
CA ALA A 46 27.38 23.45 8.23
C ALA A 46 26.17 22.64 8.74
N TYR A 47 25.26 22.23 7.86
CA TYR A 47 24.00 21.58 8.24
C TYR A 47 23.82 20.23 7.53
N THR A 48 23.50 19.20 8.30
CA THR A 48 23.12 17.89 7.77
C THR A 48 21.81 17.99 6.99
N MET A 49 21.58 17.06 6.04
CA MET A 49 20.31 16.97 5.31
C MET A 49 19.11 16.84 6.28
N TYR A 50 19.32 16.23 7.44
CA TYR A 50 18.31 16.11 8.49
C TYR A 50 17.86 17.48 9.01
N GLU A 51 18.79 18.30 9.49
CA GLU A 51 18.47 19.64 10.03
C GLU A 51 17.76 20.51 8.99
N LYS A 52 18.18 20.37 7.74
CA LYS A 52 17.63 21.05 6.57
C LYS A 52 16.18 20.69 6.25
N CYS A 53 15.77 19.46 6.57
CA CYS A 53 14.44 18.94 6.26
C CYS A 53 13.57 18.74 7.51
N LYS A 54 14.08 19.09 8.70
CA LYS A 54 13.37 18.92 9.98
C LYS A 54 11.99 19.57 9.96
N TRP A 55 11.88 20.75 9.37
CA TRP A 55 10.60 21.46 9.22
C TRP A 55 9.59 20.67 8.37
N ILE A 56 10.04 20.00 7.30
CA ILE A 56 9.17 19.17 6.44
C ILE A 56 8.63 17.99 7.25
N LEU A 57 9.46 17.40 8.11
CA LEU A 57 9.03 16.29 8.96
C LEU A 57 7.92 16.69 9.93
N HIS A 58 7.91 17.93 10.43
CA HIS A 58 6.83 18.46 11.27
C HIS A 58 5.51 18.65 10.52
N THR A 59 5.54 18.80 9.18
CA THR A 59 4.30 18.90 8.39
C THR A 59 3.53 17.58 8.30
N GLY A 60 4.20 16.45 8.53
CA GLY A 60 3.62 15.13 8.34
C GLY A 60 3.35 14.76 6.87
N ASP A 61 3.67 15.63 5.90
CA ASP A 61 3.41 15.39 4.49
C ASP A 61 4.40 14.36 3.92
N LEU A 62 3.96 13.11 3.89
CA LEU A 62 4.73 11.99 3.36
C LEU A 62 5.19 12.21 1.91
N SER A 63 4.39 12.87 1.07
CA SER A 63 4.76 13.12 -0.33
C SER A 63 5.96 14.05 -0.40
N LEU A 64 5.92 15.14 0.37
CA LEU A 64 7.00 16.13 0.43
C LEU A 64 8.27 15.54 1.05
N ILE A 65 8.14 14.75 2.12
CA ILE A 65 9.26 14.02 2.74
C ILE A 65 9.92 13.11 1.70
N MET A 66 9.14 12.30 1.00
CA MET A 66 9.69 11.34 0.03
C MET A 66 10.28 12.01 -1.20
N GLN A 67 9.72 13.12 -1.69
CA GLN A 67 10.31 13.90 -2.77
C GLN A 67 11.69 14.45 -2.39
N THR A 68 11.84 14.87 -1.13
CA THR A 68 13.10 15.35 -0.58
C THR A 68 14.13 14.23 -0.50
N LEU A 69 13.68 13.00 -0.22
CA LEU A 69 14.52 11.80 -0.17
C LEU A 69 14.73 11.10 -1.52
N ALA A 70 14.05 11.49 -2.59
CA ALA A 70 14.09 10.74 -3.85
C ALA A 70 15.42 10.85 -4.61
N HIS A 71 16.26 11.84 -4.28
CA HIS A 71 17.45 12.21 -5.06
C HIS A 71 18.75 12.23 -4.25
N VAL A 72 18.70 11.78 -3.00
CA VAL A 72 19.88 11.76 -2.12
C VAL A 72 20.62 10.43 -2.22
N SER A 73 21.91 10.46 -1.89
CA SER A 73 22.73 9.24 -1.92
C SER A 73 22.33 8.26 -0.82
N TYR A 74 22.69 6.99 -0.99
CA TYR A 74 22.47 5.97 0.04
C TYR A 74 23.07 6.35 1.41
N LYS A 75 24.28 6.94 1.40
CA LYS A 75 24.95 7.39 2.63
C LYS A 75 24.14 8.49 3.33
N GLU A 76 23.56 9.40 2.57
CA GLU A 76 22.72 10.48 3.10
C GLU A 76 21.37 9.96 3.58
N HIS A 77 20.75 8.98 2.92
CA HIS A 77 19.54 8.31 3.44
C HIS A 77 19.80 7.69 4.80
N THR A 78 20.92 6.97 4.94
CA THR A 78 21.30 6.34 6.21
C THR A 78 21.52 7.39 7.30
N ALA A 79 22.25 8.47 7.01
CA ALA A 79 22.49 9.54 7.99
C ALA A 79 21.17 10.24 8.39
N PHE A 80 20.32 10.52 7.41
CA PHE A 80 19.02 11.14 7.61
C PHE A 80 18.10 10.30 8.50
N LEU A 81 17.90 9.02 8.15
CA LEU A 81 16.99 8.14 8.89
C LEU A 81 17.47 7.87 10.31
N LYS A 82 18.79 7.74 10.52
CA LYS A 82 19.35 7.60 11.88
C LYS A 82 19.01 8.81 12.76
N ALA A 83 19.19 10.02 12.24
CA ALA A 83 18.85 11.23 12.97
C ALA A 83 17.33 11.34 13.21
N TYR A 84 16.52 11.03 12.20
CA TYR A 84 15.06 11.08 12.29
C TYR A 84 14.46 10.10 13.31
N ILE A 85 14.96 8.87 13.35
CA ILE A 85 14.49 7.86 14.31
C ILE A 85 14.87 8.26 15.74
N ALA A 86 16.09 8.78 15.93
CA ALA A 86 16.60 9.21 17.23
C ALA A 86 15.92 10.49 17.76
N ASP A 87 15.36 11.33 16.89
CA ASP A 87 14.72 12.57 17.31
C ASP A 87 13.38 12.30 18.02
N LYS A 88 13.35 12.61 19.32
CA LYS A 88 12.18 12.43 20.19
C LYS A 88 11.11 13.52 20.03
N THR A 89 11.44 14.64 19.37
CA THR A 89 10.47 15.73 19.13
C THR A 89 9.40 15.36 18.12
N LEU A 90 9.72 14.43 17.22
CA LEU A 90 8.81 13.85 16.25
C LEU A 90 8.30 12.52 16.84
N SER A 91 7.12 12.56 17.47
CA SER A 91 6.58 11.42 18.22
C SER A 91 5.78 10.43 17.36
N ASP A 92 5.47 10.75 16.11
CA ASP A 92 4.66 9.86 15.27
C ASP A 92 5.47 8.65 14.79
N ILE A 93 5.36 7.58 15.57
CA ILE A 93 5.94 6.25 15.30
C ILE A 93 5.42 5.72 13.95
N HIS A 94 4.16 5.98 13.58
CA HIS A 94 3.59 5.51 12.32
C HIS A 94 4.25 6.18 11.13
N LEU A 95 4.35 7.51 11.15
CA LEU A 95 5.04 8.25 10.09
C LEU A 95 6.52 7.83 9.97
N LYS A 96 7.20 7.62 11.10
CA LYS A 96 8.58 7.10 11.13
C LYS A 96 8.71 5.77 10.40
N THR A 97 7.83 4.81 10.69
CA THR A 97 7.82 3.49 10.04
C THR A 97 7.53 3.61 8.55
N VAL A 98 6.54 4.42 8.15
CA VAL A 98 6.18 4.59 6.73
C VAL A 98 7.31 5.23 5.93
N VAL A 99 7.98 6.26 6.46
CA VAL A 99 9.14 6.89 5.80
C VAL A 99 10.29 5.90 5.67
N LEU A 100 10.54 5.08 6.69
CA LEU A 100 11.58 4.04 6.65
C LEU A 100 11.27 2.98 5.59
N PHE A 101 10.03 2.49 5.52
CA PHE A 101 9.60 1.54 4.48
C PHE A 101 9.68 2.12 3.08
N LYS A 102 9.20 3.34 2.88
CA LYS A 102 9.31 4.01 1.57
C LYS A 102 10.76 4.28 1.19
N THR A 103 11.63 4.58 2.15
CA THR A 103 13.06 4.73 1.85
C THR A 103 13.71 3.40 1.50
N ALA A 104 13.31 2.31 2.17
CA ALA A 104 13.78 0.97 1.86
C ALA A 104 13.32 0.51 0.47
N SER A 105 12.07 0.81 0.06
CA SER A 105 11.52 0.40 -1.23
C SER A 105 12.24 1.02 -2.43
N LEU A 106 12.82 2.22 -2.27
CA LEU A 106 13.68 2.87 -3.30
C LEU A 106 14.87 2.00 -3.74
N TYR A 107 15.30 1.03 -2.91
CA TYR A 107 16.44 0.19 -3.21
C TYR A 107 16.01 -1.22 -3.64
N LYS A 108 16.37 -1.63 -4.86
CA LYS A 108 16.09 -3.00 -5.35
C LYS A 108 16.99 -4.08 -4.71
N LYS A 109 18.19 -3.72 -4.25
CA LYS A 109 19.15 -4.69 -3.67
C LYS A 109 18.73 -5.10 -2.27
N LYS A 110 18.55 -6.41 -2.03
CA LYS A 110 18.13 -7.02 -0.74
C LYS A 110 18.91 -6.47 0.46
N ASN A 111 20.25 -6.40 0.38
CA ASN A 111 21.09 -5.95 1.49
C ASN A 111 20.80 -4.50 1.91
N LYS A 112 20.48 -3.62 0.97
CA LYS A 112 20.12 -2.23 1.26
C LYS A 112 18.75 -2.12 1.91
N ARG A 113 17.77 -2.91 1.44
CA ARG A 113 16.43 -3.01 2.08
C ARG A 113 16.56 -3.44 3.53
N ILE A 114 17.28 -4.55 3.77
CA ILE A 114 17.52 -5.10 5.10
C ILE A 114 18.26 -4.10 6.00
N HIS A 115 19.24 -3.36 5.47
CA HIS A 115 19.93 -2.34 6.25
C HIS A 115 18.98 -1.29 6.83
N PHE A 116 18.00 -0.82 6.05
CA PHE A 116 16.99 0.12 6.56
C PHE A 116 16.00 -0.55 7.52
N LEU A 117 15.59 -1.80 7.27
CA LEU A 117 14.75 -2.55 8.22
C LEU A 117 15.45 -2.74 9.57
N ASN A 118 16.76 -2.96 9.57
CA ASN A 118 17.58 -3.04 10.79
C ASN A 118 17.67 -1.71 11.56
N MET A 119 17.22 -0.58 10.99
CA MET A 119 17.12 0.69 11.72
C MET A 119 15.84 0.81 12.55
N LEU A 120 14.86 -0.09 12.38
CA LEU A 120 13.66 -0.11 13.23
C LEU A 120 14.07 -0.36 14.69
N SER A 121 13.72 0.57 15.58
CA SER A 121 13.92 0.39 17.01
C SER A 121 12.94 -0.66 17.57
N GLU A 122 13.31 -1.31 18.68
CA GLU A 122 12.44 -2.28 19.36
C GLU A 122 11.07 -1.68 19.70
N GLU A 123 11.04 -0.40 20.13
CA GLU A 123 9.81 0.33 20.41
C GLU A 123 8.86 0.40 19.20
N ILE A 124 9.41 0.60 17.99
CA ILE A 124 8.61 0.61 16.75
C ILE A 124 8.11 -0.80 16.43
N LYS A 125 8.96 -1.82 16.61
CA LYS A 125 8.62 -3.22 16.31
C LYS A 125 7.47 -3.74 17.18
N GLU A 126 7.46 -3.40 18.46
CA GLU A 126 6.45 -3.92 19.39
C GLU A 126 5.12 -3.16 19.28
N LYS A 127 5.15 -1.87 18.98
CA LYS A 127 3.95 -1.01 18.98
C LYS A 127 3.16 -1.04 17.67
N GLN A 128 3.68 -1.63 16.60
CA GLN A 128 3.06 -1.55 15.27
C GLN A 128 2.94 -2.89 14.53
N LEU A 129 1.84 -3.01 13.79
CA LEU A 129 1.65 -4.11 12.85
C LEU A 129 2.39 -3.80 11.54
N LEU A 130 3.68 -4.13 11.52
CA LEU A 130 4.59 -3.80 10.43
C LEU A 130 4.10 -4.33 9.08
N LEU A 131 3.56 -5.55 9.05
CA LEU A 131 2.99 -6.14 7.83
C LEU A 131 1.76 -5.36 7.32
N GLN A 132 0.92 -4.83 8.22
CA GLN A 132 -0.25 -4.02 7.84
C GLN A 132 0.20 -2.70 7.18
N ILE A 133 1.19 -2.05 7.80
CA ILE A 133 1.74 -0.79 7.30
C ILE A 133 2.41 -1.02 5.93
N ALA A 134 3.19 -2.08 5.79
CA ALA A 134 3.81 -2.45 4.52
C ALA A 134 2.76 -2.70 3.43
N ALA A 135 1.73 -3.51 3.71
CA ALA A 135 0.67 -3.79 2.74
C ALA A 135 -0.15 -2.57 2.34
N THR A 136 -0.30 -1.59 3.23
CA THR A 136 -1.05 -0.36 2.94
C THR A 136 -0.24 0.64 2.13
N TYR A 137 1.04 0.84 2.48
CA TYR A 137 1.82 1.96 1.96
C TYR A 137 2.98 1.57 1.03
N CYS A 138 3.52 0.37 1.18
CA CYS A 138 4.71 -0.12 0.47
C CYS A 138 4.64 -1.64 0.18
N PRO A 139 3.67 -2.15 -0.62
CA PRO A 139 3.50 -3.59 -0.81
C PRO A 139 4.76 -4.30 -1.31
N ASP A 140 5.59 -3.62 -2.10
CA ASP A 140 6.83 -4.15 -2.67
C ASP A 140 7.90 -4.49 -1.61
N ILE A 141 7.77 -3.97 -0.38
CA ILE A 141 8.66 -4.28 0.73
C ILE A 141 8.26 -5.57 1.46
N ILE A 142 7.03 -6.07 1.28
CA ILE A 142 6.48 -7.22 2.05
C ILE A 142 7.43 -8.43 2.02
N PRO A 143 7.96 -8.89 0.86
CA PRO A 143 8.85 -10.06 0.85
C PRO A 143 10.14 -9.84 1.65
N ALA A 144 10.70 -8.63 1.59
CA ALA A 144 11.91 -8.28 2.31
C ALA A 144 11.64 -8.14 3.83
N LEU A 145 10.52 -7.51 4.18
CA LEU A 145 10.07 -7.37 5.56
C LEU A 145 9.78 -8.73 6.19
N TYR A 146 9.04 -9.59 5.50
CA TYR A 146 8.71 -10.92 6.00
C TYR A 146 9.96 -11.80 6.16
N GLY A 147 10.88 -11.77 5.18
CA GLY A 147 12.17 -12.43 5.31
C GLY A 147 13.00 -11.93 6.50
N TRP A 148 12.93 -10.63 6.81
CA TRP A 148 13.57 -10.03 7.97
C TRP A 148 12.84 -10.37 9.29
N LEU A 149 11.52 -10.43 9.30
CA LEU A 149 10.73 -10.87 10.45
C LEU A 149 11.07 -12.31 10.82
N LYS A 150 11.28 -13.19 9.85
CA LYS A 150 11.72 -14.58 10.08
C LYS A 150 13.06 -14.72 10.80
N THR A 151 13.92 -13.69 10.79
CA THR A 151 15.16 -13.71 11.58
C THR A 151 14.94 -13.33 13.04
N GLN A 152 13.72 -12.91 13.40
CA GLN A 152 13.29 -12.64 14.78
C GLN A 152 12.75 -13.92 15.42
N SER A 153 12.20 -13.82 16.64
CA SER A 153 11.56 -14.98 17.30
C SER A 153 10.34 -15.47 16.53
N LYS A 154 10.19 -16.79 16.43
CA LYS A 154 9.08 -17.44 15.71
C LYS A 154 7.71 -16.95 16.22
N ASP A 155 7.55 -16.87 17.54
CA ASP A 155 6.30 -16.44 18.18
C ASP A 155 5.91 -15.00 17.81
N TYR A 156 6.90 -14.11 17.68
CA TYR A 156 6.64 -12.72 17.27
C TYR A 156 6.12 -12.65 15.83
N VAL A 157 6.70 -13.46 14.93
CA VAL A 157 6.26 -13.52 13.52
C VAL A 157 4.86 -14.08 13.40
N GLU A 158 4.58 -15.20 14.08
CA GLU A 158 3.25 -15.83 14.05
C GLU A 158 2.18 -14.88 14.62
N LYS A 159 2.49 -14.18 15.71
CA LYS A 159 1.60 -13.15 16.28
C LYS A 159 1.35 -12.01 15.29
N GLN A 160 2.38 -11.47 14.64
CA GLN A 160 2.23 -10.41 13.63
C GLN A 160 1.32 -10.87 12.49
N VAL A 161 1.58 -12.04 11.91
CA VAL A 161 0.81 -12.59 10.78
C VAL A 161 -0.65 -12.82 11.16
N SER A 162 -0.90 -13.51 12.27
CA SER A 162 -2.25 -13.80 12.76
C SER A 162 -3.04 -12.53 13.04
N THR A 163 -2.42 -11.56 13.73
CA THR A 163 -3.07 -10.28 14.06
C THR A 163 -3.42 -9.49 12.81
N VAL A 164 -2.56 -9.50 11.79
CA VAL A 164 -2.81 -8.78 10.54
C VAL A 164 -3.97 -9.38 9.75
N TYR A 165 -4.09 -10.71 9.69
CA TYR A 165 -5.22 -11.37 9.04
C TYR A 165 -6.53 -11.15 9.80
N ASN A 166 -6.51 -11.22 11.14
CA ASN A 166 -7.66 -10.86 11.97
C ASN A 166 -8.12 -9.43 11.70
N ASN A 167 -7.19 -8.47 11.73
CA ASN A 167 -7.50 -7.07 11.46
C ASN A 167 -8.08 -6.85 10.06
N ALA A 168 -7.60 -7.58 9.04
CA ALA A 168 -8.16 -7.50 7.71
C ALA A 168 -9.64 -7.94 7.71
N ILE A 169 -9.97 -9.04 8.38
CA ILE A 169 -11.33 -9.56 8.50
C ILE A 169 -12.21 -8.61 9.31
N ASP A 170 -11.76 -8.20 10.50
CA ASP A 170 -12.53 -7.36 11.42
C ASP A 170 -12.88 -5.99 10.82
N ASN A 171 -11.95 -5.41 10.06
CA ASN A 171 -12.16 -4.13 9.38
C ASN A 171 -12.77 -4.25 7.98
N ASN A 172 -13.23 -5.45 7.58
CA ASN A 172 -13.77 -5.73 6.24
C ASN A 172 -12.86 -5.22 5.11
N ASN A 173 -11.54 -5.47 5.22
CA ASN A 173 -10.53 -5.05 4.25
C ASN A 173 -10.00 -6.26 3.43
N PRO A 174 -10.74 -6.71 2.41
CA PRO A 174 -10.33 -7.86 1.58
C PRO A 174 -9.07 -7.56 0.75
N LEU A 175 -8.78 -6.29 0.45
CA LEU A 175 -7.58 -5.90 -0.30
C LEU A 175 -6.30 -6.16 0.49
N LEU A 176 -6.30 -5.81 1.77
CA LEU A 176 -5.20 -6.17 2.67
C LEU A 176 -5.02 -7.68 2.74
N PHE A 177 -6.12 -8.43 2.83
CA PHE A 177 -6.09 -9.89 2.92
C PHE A 177 -5.50 -10.53 1.66
N ASP A 178 -5.99 -10.15 0.48
CA ASP A 178 -5.49 -10.69 -0.80
C ASP A 178 -4.03 -10.30 -1.05
N CYS A 179 -3.63 -9.07 -0.69
CA CYS A 179 -2.23 -8.62 -0.77
C CYS A 179 -1.30 -9.54 0.04
N LEU A 180 -1.69 -9.94 1.25
CA LEU A 180 -0.86 -10.85 2.07
C LEU A 180 -0.75 -12.24 1.44
N LEU A 181 -1.83 -12.75 0.86
CA LEU A 181 -1.81 -14.02 0.13
C LEU A 181 -0.96 -13.94 -1.14
N GLU A 182 -1.03 -12.83 -1.87
CA GLU A 182 -0.25 -12.61 -3.11
C GLU A 182 1.27 -12.64 -2.85
N TYR A 183 1.70 -12.16 -1.68
CA TYR A 183 3.12 -12.19 -1.26
C TYR A 183 3.50 -13.44 -0.45
N ASP A 184 2.73 -14.53 -0.54
CA ASP A 184 3.00 -15.81 0.10
C ASP A 184 3.19 -15.71 1.64
N ILE A 185 2.48 -14.78 2.29
CA ILE A 185 2.47 -14.71 3.76
C ILE A 185 1.61 -15.87 4.27
N PRO A 186 2.18 -16.83 5.01
CA PRO A 186 1.52 -18.09 5.28
C PRO A 186 0.26 -17.90 6.12
N LEU A 187 -0.82 -18.55 5.70
CA LEU A 187 -2.03 -18.74 6.46
C LEU A 187 -2.30 -20.24 6.52
N HIS A 188 -2.32 -20.82 7.72
CA HIS A 188 -2.50 -22.26 7.84
C HIS A 188 -3.93 -22.65 7.42
N PRO A 189 -4.14 -23.75 6.65
CA PRO A 189 -5.47 -24.16 6.18
C PRO A 189 -6.52 -24.30 7.29
N LYS A 190 -6.11 -24.82 8.47
CA LYS A 190 -6.98 -24.89 9.65
C LYS A 190 -7.45 -23.50 10.12
N GLN A 191 -6.53 -22.55 10.20
CA GLN A 191 -6.83 -21.17 10.58
C GLN A 191 -7.72 -20.48 9.53
N ALA A 192 -7.46 -20.70 8.24
CA ALA A 192 -8.34 -20.22 7.16
C ALA A 192 -9.76 -20.79 7.29
N SER A 193 -9.89 -22.06 7.70
CA SER A 193 -11.19 -22.70 7.95
C SER A 193 -11.91 -22.10 9.16
N GLU A 194 -11.18 -21.74 10.22
CA GLU A 194 -11.74 -21.05 11.38
C GLU A 194 -12.22 -19.64 11.00
N TYR A 195 -11.42 -18.88 10.26
CA TYR A 195 -11.82 -17.59 9.71
C TYR A 195 -13.04 -17.68 8.81
N LEU A 196 -13.15 -18.74 8.02
CA LEU A 196 -14.33 -18.95 7.17
C LEU A 196 -15.59 -19.12 8.02
N LYS A 197 -15.53 -19.87 9.14
CA LYS A 197 -16.65 -20.00 10.08
C LYS A 197 -17.04 -18.66 10.68
N ILE A 198 -16.08 -17.86 11.14
CA ILE A 198 -16.32 -16.52 11.72
C ILE A 198 -16.95 -15.59 10.67
N VAL A 199 -16.39 -15.56 9.45
CA VAL A 199 -16.90 -14.74 8.36
C VAL A 199 -18.34 -15.11 8.00
N LEU A 200 -18.67 -16.39 7.93
CA LEU A 200 -20.00 -16.85 7.56
C LEU A 200 -21.04 -16.69 8.67
N ASN A 201 -20.68 -17.02 9.91
CA ASN A 201 -21.64 -17.07 11.02
C ASN A 201 -21.79 -15.73 11.75
N GLU A 202 -20.72 -14.94 11.85
CA GLU A 202 -20.70 -13.74 12.69
C GLU A 202 -20.63 -12.45 11.88
N LYS A 203 -19.63 -12.31 11.00
CA LYS A 203 -19.32 -11.03 10.35
C LYS A 203 -20.10 -10.77 9.06
N LYS A 204 -20.51 -11.83 8.35
CA LYS A 204 -21.16 -11.78 7.02
C LYS A 204 -20.34 -11.04 5.95
N HIS A 205 -19.01 -11.02 6.09
CA HIS A 205 -18.11 -10.38 5.12
C HIS A 205 -17.85 -11.30 3.90
N HIS A 206 -18.83 -11.41 3.01
CA HIS A 206 -18.81 -12.38 1.91
C HIS A 206 -17.59 -12.30 0.97
N ALA A 207 -16.95 -11.13 0.86
CA ALA A 207 -15.74 -10.94 0.06
C ALA A 207 -14.56 -11.84 0.47
N PHE A 208 -14.51 -12.27 1.73
CA PHE A 208 -13.43 -13.13 2.23
C PHE A 208 -13.64 -14.61 1.92
N VAL A 209 -14.84 -15.05 1.53
CA VAL A 209 -15.14 -16.47 1.31
C VAL A 209 -14.20 -17.04 0.24
N CYS A 210 -14.11 -16.38 -0.91
CA CYS A 210 -13.22 -16.81 -2.00
C CYS A 210 -11.73 -16.75 -1.60
N LEU A 211 -11.32 -15.72 -0.84
CA LEU A 211 -9.94 -15.54 -0.39
C LEU A 211 -9.52 -16.64 0.59
N LEU A 212 -10.42 -17.00 1.51
CA LEU A 212 -10.16 -18.05 2.50
C LEU A 212 -10.12 -19.43 1.85
N ILE A 213 -10.97 -19.70 0.85
CA ILE A 213 -10.90 -20.93 0.04
C ILE A 213 -9.57 -20.98 -0.75
N LYS A 214 -9.15 -19.86 -1.36
CA LYS A 214 -7.84 -19.74 -2.04
C LYS A 214 -6.67 -20.02 -1.08
N ALA A 215 -6.80 -19.63 0.18
CA ALA A 215 -5.83 -19.94 1.24
C ALA A 215 -5.92 -21.39 1.79
N GLY A 216 -6.78 -22.24 1.21
CA GLY A 216 -6.91 -23.65 1.59
C GLY A 216 -7.92 -23.93 2.71
N ALA A 217 -8.83 -23.01 3.02
CA ALA A 217 -9.92 -23.28 3.96
C ALA A 217 -10.75 -24.49 3.51
N GLN A 218 -10.96 -25.44 4.41
CA GLN A 218 -11.85 -26.56 4.17
C GLN A 218 -13.28 -26.11 4.40
N VAL A 219 -14.09 -26.20 3.34
CA VAL A 219 -15.53 -26.01 3.44
C VAL A 219 -16.13 -27.32 3.95
N THR A 220 -16.16 -27.48 5.28
CA THR A 220 -16.96 -28.56 5.87
C THR A 220 -18.43 -28.13 5.84
N TYR A 221 -19.22 -28.80 4.99
CA TYR A 221 -20.66 -28.59 4.88
C TYR A 221 -21.35 -28.96 6.20
N HIS A 222 -21.46 -28.00 7.12
CA HIS A 222 -22.29 -28.14 8.32
C HIS A 222 -23.34 -27.03 8.36
N GLN A 223 -24.54 -27.42 7.89
CA GLN A 223 -25.88 -26.90 8.17
C GLN A 223 -26.23 -25.40 8.05
N SER A 224 -25.30 -24.43 8.12
CA SER A 224 -25.65 -22.99 8.05
C SER A 224 -25.65 -22.40 6.63
N ILE A 225 -25.18 -23.14 5.62
CA ILE A 225 -25.04 -22.68 4.24
C ILE A 225 -26.33 -22.81 3.40
N ASN A 226 -27.39 -23.46 3.91
CA ASN A 226 -28.65 -23.56 3.15
C ASN A 226 -29.37 -22.21 2.94
N GLN A 227 -29.06 -21.17 3.72
CA GLN A 227 -29.68 -19.84 3.56
C GLN A 227 -28.90 -18.88 2.64
N VAL A 228 -27.60 -19.07 2.42
CA VAL A 228 -26.75 -18.09 1.70
C VAL A 228 -26.29 -18.60 0.32
N MET A 229 -26.02 -19.90 0.18
CA MET A 229 -25.55 -20.46 -1.11
C MET A 229 -26.67 -20.80 -2.08
N GLY A 230 -27.93 -20.91 -1.61
CA GLY A 230 -29.09 -21.14 -2.47
C GLY A 230 -29.28 -20.04 -3.51
N THR A 231 -29.02 -18.78 -3.17
CA THR A 231 -29.19 -17.65 -4.08
C THR A 231 -27.96 -17.37 -4.96
N GLN A 232 -26.74 -17.63 -4.46
CA GLN A 232 -25.52 -17.32 -5.21
C GLN A 232 -25.05 -18.44 -6.16
N LEU A 233 -25.25 -19.72 -5.82
CA LEU A 233 -24.98 -20.82 -6.76
C LEU A 233 -25.98 -20.82 -7.94
N ILE A 234 -27.25 -20.48 -7.68
CA ILE A 234 -28.25 -20.30 -8.75
C ILE A 234 -27.87 -19.12 -9.66
N ALA A 235 -27.38 -18.01 -9.10
CA ALA A 235 -26.90 -16.87 -9.89
C ALA A 235 -25.65 -17.21 -10.73
N PHE A 236 -24.72 -18.01 -10.20
CA PHE A 236 -23.50 -18.42 -10.91
C PHE A 236 -23.77 -19.51 -11.98
N GLN A 237 -24.69 -20.43 -11.73
CA GLN A 237 -25.13 -21.42 -12.72
C GLN A 237 -25.97 -20.79 -13.84
N ASN A 238 -26.83 -19.82 -13.52
CA ASN A 238 -27.62 -19.10 -14.53
C ASN A 238 -26.75 -18.20 -15.42
N THR A 239 -25.72 -17.57 -14.87
CA THR A 239 -24.76 -16.77 -15.67
C THR A 239 -23.88 -17.63 -16.56
N LYS A 240 -23.44 -18.83 -16.12
CA LYS A 240 -22.79 -19.81 -17.00
C LYS A 240 -23.70 -20.27 -18.15
N ASN A 241 -24.97 -20.57 -17.88
CA ASN A 241 -25.91 -21.00 -18.92
C ASN A 241 -26.29 -19.88 -19.92
N LEU A 242 -26.37 -18.63 -19.47
CA LEU A 242 -26.56 -17.47 -20.35
C LEU A 242 -25.34 -17.20 -21.24
N PHE A 243 -24.12 -17.38 -20.73
CA PHE A 243 -22.90 -17.18 -21.50
C PHE A 243 -22.75 -18.21 -22.63
N TYR A 244 -23.04 -19.49 -22.36
CA TYR A 244 -22.96 -20.56 -23.37
C TYR A 244 -24.10 -20.48 -24.41
N LYS A 245 -25.29 -19.99 -24.04
CA LYS A 245 -26.39 -19.82 -25.00
C LYS A 245 -26.23 -18.62 -25.94
N HIS A 246 -25.53 -17.56 -25.52
CA HIS A 246 -25.43 -16.33 -26.31
C HIS A 246 -24.08 -16.12 -27.02
N PHE A 247 -23.00 -16.79 -26.63
CA PHE A 247 -21.67 -16.53 -27.20
C PHE A 247 -21.03 -17.68 -28.01
N PHE A 248 -21.71 -18.82 -28.17
CA PHE A 248 -21.23 -19.92 -29.02
C PHE A 248 -22.26 -20.47 -30.04
N PRO A 249 -22.69 -19.67 -31.02
CA PRO A 249 -23.09 -20.21 -32.31
C PRO A 249 -22.14 -19.73 -33.41
N ILE A 250 -20.82 -19.75 -33.20
CA ILE A 250 -19.85 -19.66 -34.29
C ILE A 250 -18.67 -20.57 -33.95
N ILE A 251 -18.74 -21.81 -34.45
CA ILE A 251 -17.68 -22.59 -35.10
C ILE A 251 -18.37 -23.90 -35.53
N LYS A 252 -18.91 -23.87 -36.75
CA LYS A 252 -19.01 -25.07 -37.59
C LYS A 252 -17.91 -24.90 -38.63
N LEU A 253 -16.87 -25.72 -38.53
CA LEU A 253 -16.04 -26.22 -39.64
C LEU A 253 -15.63 -27.64 -39.24
#